data_AF-A0A9E5HNK5-F1
#
_entry.id   AF-A0A9E5HNK5-F1
#
_cell.length_a   1.000
_cell.length_b   1.000
_cell.length_c   1.000
_cell.angle_alpha   90.00
_cell.angle_beta   90.00
_cell.angle_gamma   90.00
#
_symmetry.space_group_name_H-M   'P 1'
#
loop_
_entity.id
_entity.type
_entity.pdbx_description
1 polymer ?
#
loop_
_entity_poly.entity_id
_entity_poly.type
_entity_poly.pdbx_seq_one_letter_code
_entity_poly.pdbx_strand_id
1 'polypeptide(L)'
;MSVNNKVIISCAVTGAIHTPSMSPHLPITPEEIITDSLAATEAGAAILHLHARNPEDGRPDQTPEGFSPFLSRIKQSSDAVINITTG
;
A
#
# COMPACT_ATOMS: atom_id res chain seq x y z
N MET A 1 15.72 -14.60 -20.41
CA MET A 1 14.51 -14.02 -19.79
C MET A 1 13.31 -14.84 -20.26
N SER A 2 12.33 -15.08 -19.39
CA SER A 2 11.07 -15.71 -19.78
C SER A 2 10.27 -14.71 -20.63
N VAL A 3 9.74 -15.13 -21.78
CA VAL A 3 8.96 -14.26 -22.66
C VAL A 3 7.49 -14.40 -22.26
N ASN A 4 7.05 -13.57 -21.30
CA ASN A 4 5.65 -13.41 -20.96
C ASN A 4 5.20 -12.02 -21.43
N ASN A 5 4.14 -11.96 -22.23
CA ASN A 5 3.61 -10.70 -22.78
C ASN A 5 2.71 -9.95 -21.77
N LYS A 6 2.59 -10.44 -20.53
CA LYS A 6 1.91 -9.75 -19.43
C LYS A 6 2.93 -8.96 -18.60
N VAL A 7 2.70 -7.66 -18.47
CA VAL A 7 3.52 -6.77 -17.64
C VAL A 7 2.96 -6.75 -16.22
N ILE A 8 3.82 -6.92 -15.22
CA ILE A 8 3.45 -6.76 -13.82
C ILE A 8 3.55 -5.29 -13.46
N ILE A 9 2.43 -4.71 -13.05
CA ILE A 9 2.39 -3.37 -12.46
C ILE A 9 2.36 -3.53 -10.94
N SER A 10 3.34 -2.94 -10.27
CA SER A 10 3.38 -2.86 -8.81
C SER A 10 3.12 -1.41 -8.39
N CYS A 11 2.23 -1.21 -7.43
CA CYS A 11 1.97 0.10 -6.83
C CYS A 11 2.51 0.13 -5.40
N ALA A 12 3.45 1.03 -5.12
CA ALA A 12 3.92 1.31 -3.76
C ALA A 12 3.15 2.51 -3.22
N VAL A 13 2.21 2.24 -2.32
CA VAL A 13 1.09 3.16 -2.03
C VAL A 13 1.52 4.39 -1.21
N THR A 14 2.39 4.20 -0.21
CA THR A 14 2.78 5.30 0.70
C THR A 14 4.27 5.32 1.05
N GLY A 15 4.90 4.15 1.19
CA GLY A 15 6.32 4.04 1.56
C GLY A 15 6.65 4.64 2.93
N ALA A 16 7.94 4.89 3.17
CA ALA A 16 8.45 5.49 4.41
C ALA A 16 9.35 6.72 4.18
N ILE A 17 9.56 7.14 2.93
CA ILE A 17 10.45 8.26 2.57
C ILE A 17 9.73 9.61 2.62
N HIS A 18 8.61 9.74 1.90
CA HIS A 18 7.85 10.98 1.89
C HIS A 18 7.15 11.22 3.23
N THR A 19 7.03 12.50 3.62
CA THR A 19 6.38 12.94 4.86
C THR A 19 5.06 13.68 4.56
N PRO A 20 4.12 13.75 5.52
CA PRO A 20 2.83 14.41 5.32
C PRO A 20 2.94 15.87 4.84
N SER A 21 3.98 16.58 5.25
CA SER A 21 4.25 17.96 4.84
C SER A 21 4.59 18.11 3.34
N MET A 22 4.96 17.04 2.64
CA MET A 22 5.35 17.08 1.23
C MET A 22 4.15 16.99 0.29
N SER A 23 3.05 16.35 0.70
CA SER A 23 1.86 16.18 -0.12
C SER A 23 0.63 15.92 0.74
N PRO A 24 -0.50 16.62 0.49
CA PRO A 24 -1.78 16.30 1.13
C PRO A 24 -2.40 15.00 0.59
N HIS A 25 -1.80 14.39 -0.44
CA HIS A 25 -2.26 13.14 -1.05
C HIS A 25 -1.42 11.92 -0.61
N LEU A 26 -0.54 12.06 0.38
CA LEU A 26 0.19 10.93 0.93
C LEU A 26 -0.78 10.10 1.82
N PRO A 27 -1.04 8.81 1.52
CA PRO A 27 -1.92 8.00 2.35
C PRO A 27 -1.28 7.74 3.71
N ILE A 28 -1.99 8.06 4.80
CA ILE A 28 -1.48 7.95 6.17
C ILE A 28 -2.34 6.98 6.98
N THR A 29 -3.65 7.21 7.00
CA THR A 29 -4.59 6.39 7.77
C THR A 29 -4.81 5.03 7.10
N PRO A 30 -5.20 4.00 7.86
CA PRO A 30 -5.57 2.72 7.26
C PRO A 30 -6.65 2.83 6.18
N GLU A 31 -7.65 3.68 6.38
CA GLU A 31 -8.74 3.90 5.42
C GLU A 31 -8.24 4.51 4.10
N GLU A 32 -7.33 5.47 4.15
CA GLU A 32 -6.68 6.03 2.96
C GLU A 32 -5.84 4.97 2.25
N ILE A 33 -5.03 4.20 2.99
CA ILE A 33 -4.20 3.13 2.44
C ILE A 33 -5.08 2.07 1.75
N ILE A 34 -6.21 1.68 2.34
CA ILE A 34 -7.18 0.76 1.72
C ILE A 34 -7.73 1.37 0.43
N THR A 35 -8.22 2.60 0.49
CA THR A 35 -8.88 3.27 -0.64
C THR A 35 -7.95 3.35 -1.84
N ASP A 36 -6.73 3.84 -1.63
CA ASP A 36 -5.75 4.01 -2.69
C ASP A 36 -5.20 2.66 -3.19
N SER A 37 -5.07 1.67 -2.31
CA SER A 37 -4.70 0.30 -2.71
C SER A 37 -5.74 -0.32 -3.64
N LEU A 38 -7.03 -0.17 -3.33
CA LEU A 38 -8.10 -0.72 -4.16
C LEU A 38 -8.22 0.04 -5.48
N ALA A 39 -8.10 1.37 -5.46
CA ALA A 39 -8.06 2.17 -6.68
C ALA A 39 -6.87 1.78 -7.59
N ALA A 40 -5.70 1.51 -7.02
CA ALA A 40 -4.53 1.03 -7.77
C ALA A 40 -4.79 -0.35 -8.40
N THR A 41 -5.40 -1.28 -7.67
CA THR A 41 -5.81 -2.59 -8.21
C THR A 41 -6.82 -2.42 -9.34
N GLU A 42 -7.86 -1.63 -9.16
CA GLU A 42 -8.89 -1.37 -10.19
C GLU A 42 -8.28 -0.75 -11.46
N ALA A 43 -7.24 0.07 -11.31
CA ALA A 43 -6.48 0.63 -12.42
C ALA A 43 -5.50 -0.36 -13.09
N GLY A 44 -5.33 -1.57 -12.54
CA GLY A 44 -4.54 -2.66 -13.13
C GLY A 44 -3.26 -3.03 -12.38
N ALA A 45 -3.06 -2.56 -11.15
CA ALA A 45 -1.94 -3.05 -10.32
C ALA A 45 -2.14 -4.54 -9.97
N ALA A 46 -1.14 -5.35 -10.27
CA ALA A 46 -1.11 -6.77 -9.94
C ALA A 46 -0.48 -7.03 -8.56
N ILE A 47 0.31 -6.07 -8.06
CA ILE A 47 1.01 -6.14 -6.78
C ILE A 47 0.81 -4.81 -6.05
N LEU A 48 0.54 -4.90 -4.74
CA LEU A 48 0.51 -3.76 -3.83
C LEU A 48 1.69 -3.88 -2.87
N HIS A 49 2.63 -2.94 -2.94
CA HIS A 49 3.73 -2.81 -1.99
C HIS A 49 3.32 -1.89 -0.84
N LEU A 50 3.28 -2.43 0.37
CA LEU A 50 2.64 -1.80 1.52
C LEU A 50 3.61 -1.48 2.65
N HIS A 51 3.38 -0.33 3.26
CA HIS A 51 3.98 0.18 4.49
C HIS A 51 2.84 0.68 5.38
N ALA A 52 2.99 0.58 6.70
CA ALA A 52 2.08 1.21 7.64
C ALA A 52 2.64 2.56 8.13
N ARG A 53 1.73 3.42 8.57
CA ARG A 53 2.04 4.72 9.17
C ARG A 53 1.19 4.93 10.41
N ASN A 54 1.69 5.72 11.33
CA ASN A 54 0.89 6.17 12.46
C ASN A 54 -0.23 7.10 11.94
N PRO A 55 -1.50 6.85 12.30
CA PRO A 55 -2.63 7.62 11.77
C PRO A 55 -2.72 9.05 12.33
N GLU A 56 -2.06 9.35 13.44
CA GLU A 56 -2.11 10.68 14.07
C GLU A 56 -1.11 11.66 13.44
N ASP A 57 0.08 11.19 13.04
CA ASP A 57 1.18 12.06 12.60
C ASP A 57 1.89 11.62 11.30
N GLY A 58 1.53 10.46 10.74
CA GLY A 58 2.09 9.94 9.50
C GLY A 58 3.51 9.39 9.58
N ARG A 59 4.11 9.27 10.77
CA ARG A 59 5.42 8.62 10.93
C ARG A 59 5.34 7.14 10.49
N PRO A 60 6.38 6.57 9.88
CA PRO A 60 6.39 5.14 9.55
C PRO A 60 6.17 4.27 10.79
N ASP A 61 5.37 3.22 10.64
CA ASP A 61 5.10 2.23 11.69
C ASP A 61 5.32 0.83 11.10
N GLN A 62 6.23 0.06 11.70
CA GLN A 62 6.58 -1.29 11.25
C GLN A 62 6.01 -2.39 12.16
N THR A 63 5.18 -2.02 13.14
CA THR A 63 4.54 -2.99 14.03
C THR A 63 3.47 -3.79 13.27
N PRO A 64 3.29 -5.10 13.52
CA PRO A 64 2.19 -5.86 12.94
C PRO A 64 0.81 -5.22 13.18
N GLU A 65 0.65 -4.56 14.32
CA GLU A 65 -0.55 -3.82 14.70
C GLU A 65 -0.81 -2.64 13.77
N GLY A 66 0.22 -1.95 13.27
CA GLY A 66 0.09 -0.90 12.26
C GLY A 66 -0.45 -1.41 10.92
N PHE A 67 -0.14 -2.66 10.55
CA PHE A 67 -0.59 -3.25 9.27
C PHE A 67 -1.98 -3.90 9.34
N SER A 68 -2.32 -4.47 10.49
CA SER A 68 -3.56 -5.26 10.69
C SER A 68 -4.85 -4.59 10.17
N PRO A 69 -5.08 -3.28 10.39
CA PRO A 69 -6.33 -2.64 10.00
C PRO A 69 -6.59 -2.62 8.49
N PHE A 70 -5.54 -2.52 7.64
CA PHE A 70 -5.72 -2.43 6.19
C PHE A 70 -5.52 -3.75 5.45
N LEU A 71 -4.64 -4.65 5.93
CA LEU A 71 -4.34 -5.89 5.22
C LEU A 71 -5.56 -6.79 5.06
N SER A 72 -6.35 -6.94 6.13
CA SER A 72 -7.55 -7.79 6.12
C SER A 72 -8.59 -7.28 5.12
N ARG A 73 -8.76 -5.96 5.03
CA ARG A 73 -9.71 -5.34 4.12
C ARG A 73 -9.26 -5.40 2.67
N ILE A 74 -8.00 -5.09 2.38
CA ILE A 74 -7.44 -5.19 1.02
C ILE A 74 -7.60 -6.64 0.51
N LYS A 75 -7.25 -7.64 1.33
CA LYS A 75 -7.40 -9.06 0.97
C LYS A 75 -8.84 -9.47 0.69
N GLN A 76 -9.83 -8.88 1.38
CA GLN A 76 -11.24 -9.19 1.14
C GLN A 76 -11.80 -8.53 -0.13
N SER A 77 -11.12 -7.48 -0.63
CA SER A 77 -11.63 -6.64 -1.71
C SER A 77 -10.78 -6.68 -2.99
N SER A 78 -9.68 -7.43 -3.00
CA SER A 78 -8.75 -7.49 -4.13
C SER A 78 -7.99 -8.83 -4.17
N ASP A 79 -7.74 -9.32 -5.40
CA ASP A 79 -6.87 -10.47 -5.68
C ASP A 79 -5.40 -10.06 -5.94
N ALA A 80 -5.06 -8.78 -5.79
CA ALA A 80 -3.69 -8.31 -5.97
C ALA A 80 -2.74 -8.97 -4.95
N VAL A 81 -1.51 -9.22 -5.37
CA VAL A 81 -0.48 -9.77 -4.47
C VAL A 81 -0.13 -8.71 -3.43
N ILE A 82 -0.25 -9.07 -2.16
CA ILE A 82 0.20 -8.27 -1.04
C ILE A 82 1.70 -8.46 -0.85
N ASN A 83 2.48 -7.39 -1.02
CA ASN A 83 3.92 -7.35 -0.77
C ASN A 83 4.19 -6.45 0.44
N ILE A 84 4.63 -7.06 1.55
CA ILE A 84 4.92 -6.36 2.81
C ILE A 84 6.39 -5.94 2.81
N THR A 85 6.65 -4.67 3.14
CA THR A 85 8.01 -4.16 3.29
C THR A 85 8.81 -4.89 4.38
N THR A 86 10.13 -4.99 4.20
CA THR A 86 11.10 -5.40 5.24
C THR A 86 12.24 -4.39 5.39
N GLY A 87 12.05 -3.17 4.87
CA GLY A 87 13.01 -2.06 4.96
C GLY A 87 12.87 -1.23 6.23
#